data_AF-A0A929BU98-F1
#
_entry.id   AF-A0A929BU98-F1
#
_cell.length_a   1.000
_cell.length_b   1.000
_cell.length_c   1.000
_cell.angle_alpha   90.00
_cell.angle_beta   90.00
_cell.angle_gamma   90.00
#
_symmetry.space_group_name_H-M   'P 1'
#
loop_
_entity.id
_entity.type
_entity.pdbx_description
1 polymer ?
#
loop_
_entity_poly.entity_id
_entity_poly.type
_entity_poly.pdbx_seq_one_letter_code
_entity_poly.pdbx_strand_id
1 'polypeptide(L)'
;MPFDYLPPLLRTSSSKIVLLVMDGLGGLPIEVGGPTELEAARTPNMDRLASEGVLGQVTPIRPGITPGSGPAHLALFGYDPLEYEIGRGVLESVGVGLQVGRGDVAARGNFCTLDEQGNISDRRAGRIATEEAIPLVERLKKITIPGVSTEVRHVKEYRFAVVMRGENLNPDIDDTDPQ
;
A
#
# COMPACT_ATOMS: atom_id res chain seq x y z
N MET A 1 -10.18 -18.12 9.40
CA MET A 1 -9.44 -17.05 10.11
C MET A 1 -8.60 -17.74 11.17
N PRO A 2 -7.34 -17.36 11.39
CA PRO A 2 -6.46 -18.04 12.35
C PRO A 2 -6.83 -17.77 13.82
N PHE A 3 -8.02 -17.24 14.08
CA PHE A 3 -8.44 -16.72 15.38
C PHE A 3 -9.76 -17.34 15.83
N ASP A 4 -9.81 -18.67 15.89
CA ASP A 4 -11.00 -19.42 16.34
C ASP A 4 -11.42 -19.10 17.79
N TYR A 5 -10.56 -18.39 18.53
CA TYR A 5 -10.84 -17.87 19.87
C TYR A 5 -11.60 -16.53 19.89
N LEU A 6 -11.73 -15.82 18.75
CA LEU A 6 -12.44 -14.55 18.67
C LEU A 6 -13.98 -14.68 18.71
N PRO A 7 -14.63 -15.64 18.02
CA PRO A 7 -16.09 -15.73 18.00
C PRO A 7 -16.77 -15.69 19.37
N PRO A 8 -16.26 -16.37 20.42
CA PRO A 8 -16.84 -16.28 21.78
C PRO A 8 -16.70 -14.90 22.44
N LEU A 9 -15.77 -14.06 21.99
CA LEU A 9 -15.51 -12.72 22.53
C LEU A 9 -16.31 -11.61 21.81
N LEU A 10 -16.95 -11.93 20.68
CA LEU A 10 -17.70 -10.96 19.90
C LEU A 10 -18.91 -10.44 20.70
N ARG A 11 -19.02 -9.11 20.77
CA ARG A 11 -20.18 -8.41 21.35
C ARG A 11 -20.86 -7.60 20.26
N THR A 12 -22.16 -7.82 20.10
CA THR A 12 -22.97 -6.98 19.21
C THR A 12 -23.26 -5.65 19.88
N SER A 13 -23.25 -4.57 19.09
CA SER A 13 -23.60 -3.22 19.54
C SER A 13 -24.35 -2.54 18.41
N SER A 14 -25.31 -1.68 18.76
CA SER A 14 -25.99 -0.79 17.81
C SER A 14 -25.12 0.41 17.40
N SER A 15 -24.02 0.65 18.10
CA SER A 15 -23.07 1.73 17.82
C SER A 15 -22.16 1.40 16.64
N LYS A 16 -21.69 2.44 15.95
CA LYS A 16 -20.71 2.32 14.87
C LYS A 16 -19.29 2.47 15.43
N ILE A 17 -18.34 1.77 14.82
CA ILE A 17 -16.90 1.92 15.10
C ILE A 17 -16.30 2.85 14.06
N VAL A 18 -15.52 3.83 14.51
CA VAL A 18 -14.71 4.70 13.65
C VAL A 18 -13.24 4.46 14.03
N LEU A 19 -12.46 3.96 13.07
CA LEU A 19 -11.01 3.84 13.18
C LEU A 19 -10.37 4.95 12.34
N LEU A 20 -9.69 5.90 12.99
CA LEU A 20 -8.96 6.98 12.34
C LEU A 20 -7.46 6.66 12.37
N VAL A 21 -6.85 6.60 11.19
CA VAL A 21 -5.40 6.38 11.03
C VAL A 21 -4.77 7.68 10.54
N MET A 22 -3.83 8.23 11.30
CA MET A 22 -3.00 9.35 10.91
C MET A 22 -1.65 8.80 10.46
N ASP A 23 -1.39 8.82 9.14
CA ASP A 23 -0.17 8.25 8.58
C ASP A 23 1.07 9.02 9.07
N GLY A 24 2.09 8.29 9.51
CA GLY A 24 3.34 8.87 10.00
C GLY A 24 3.21 9.74 11.27
N LEU A 25 2.18 9.54 12.10
CA LEU A 25 1.94 10.37 13.29
C LEU A 25 3.08 10.33 14.32
N GLY A 26 3.73 9.17 14.47
CA GLY A 26 4.83 9.00 15.41
C GLY A 26 6.04 9.83 15.00
N GLY A 27 6.61 10.55 15.95
CA GLY A 27 7.74 11.45 15.73
C GLY A 27 8.74 11.43 16.89
N LEU A 28 9.81 12.20 16.75
CA LEU A 28 10.86 12.32 17.76
C LEU A 28 11.13 13.80 18.02
N PRO A 29 11.44 14.19 19.28
CA PRO A 29 11.85 15.55 19.58
C PRO A 29 13.10 15.94 18.76
N ILE A 30 13.10 17.17 18.23
CA ILE A 30 14.26 17.75 17.54
C ILE A 30 15.42 17.93 18.52
N GLU A 31 15.10 18.39 19.73
CA GLU A 31 16.06 18.57 20.83
C GLU A 31 15.75 17.60 21.97
N VAL A 32 16.79 17.14 22.66
CA VAL A 32 16.64 16.22 23.80
C VAL A 32 15.79 16.88 24.89
N GLY A 33 14.68 16.25 25.25
CA GLY A 33 13.73 16.76 26.25
C GLY A 33 12.71 17.78 25.71
N GLY A 34 12.77 18.11 24.42
CA GLY A 34 11.73 18.87 23.74
C GLY A 34 10.48 18.04 23.40
N PRO A 35 9.43 18.67 22.87
CA PRO A 35 8.24 17.99 22.40
C PRO A 35 8.49 17.28 21.06
N THR A 36 7.78 16.18 20.83
CA THR A 36 7.51 15.65 19.48
C THR A 36 6.65 16.62 18.67
N GLU A 37 6.54 16.39 17.36
CA GLU A 37 5.70 17.18 16.46
C GLU A 37 4.24 17.18 16.90
N LEU A 38 3.72 16.04 17.39
CA LEU A 38 2.36 15.92 17.89
C LEU A 38 2.15 16.71 19.19
N GLU A 39 3.11 16.67 20.12
CA GLU A 39 3.04 17.42 21.38
C GLU A 39 3.19 18.94 21.17
N ALA A 40 3.96 19.36 20.17
CA ALA A 40 4.10 20.77 19.81
C ALA A 40 2.84 21.32 19.11
N ALA A 41 2.06 20.45 18.45
CA ALA A 41 0.87 20.85 17.71
C ALA A 41 -0.30 21.19 18.65
N ARG A 42 -1.06 22.25 18.31
CA ARG A 42 -2.30 22.59 19.03
C ARG A 42 -3.43 21.64 18.59
N THR A 43 -3.77 20.65 19.41
CA THR A 43 -4.70 19.57 19.02
C THR A 43 -5.90 19.39 19.98
N PRO A 44 -6.70 20.44 20.24
CA PRO A 44 -7.72 20.46 21.32
C PRO A 44 -8.77 19.36 21.20
N ASN A 45 -9.09 18.91 19.98
CA ASN A 45 -10.03 17.81 19.76
C ASN A 45 -9.42 16.45 20.14
N MET A 46 -8.14 16.22 19.83
CA MET A 46 -7.45 14.99 20.22
C MET A 46 -7.17 14.98 21.72
N ASP A 47 -6.79 16.13 22.29
CA ASP A 47 -6.62 16.31 23.75
C ASP A 47 -7.90 15.98 24.51
N ARG A 48 -9.07 16.42 23.99
CA ARG A 48 -10.37 16.11 24.57
C ARG A 48 -10.72 14.62 24.44
N LEU A 49 -10.48 14.01 23.29
CA LEU A 49 -10.72 12.56 23.10
C LEU A 49 -9.79 11.71 23.99
N ALA A 50 -8.55 12.15 24.20
CA ALA A 50 -7.60 11.52 25.08
C ALA A 50 -8.02 11.59 26.56
N SER A 51 -8.58 12.72 27.00
CA SER A 51 -9.03 12.91 28.39
C SER A 51 -10.35 12.22 28.72
N GLU A 52 -11.24 12.05 27.75
CA GLU A 52 -12.51 11.34 27.88
C GLU A 52 -12.39 9.83 27.60
N GLY A 53 -11.26 9.39 27.04
CA GLY A 53 -11.05 8.05 26.50
C GLY A 53 -9.99 7.23 27.21
N VAL A 54 -9.40 6.29 26.47
CA VAL A 54 -8.29 5.43 26.93
C VAL A 54 -7.14 5.57 25.94
N LEU A 55 -5.93 5.76 26.47
CA LEU A 55 -4.70 5.85 25.70
C LEU A 55 -3.89 4.56 25.76
N GLY A 56 -3.08 4.35 24.73
CA GLY A 56 -2.15 3.24 24.64
C GLY A 56 -1.15 3.45 23.52
N GLN A 57 -0.19 2.54 23.42
CA GLN A 57 0.78 2.49 22.32
C GLN A 57 0.49 1.26 21.47
N VAL A 58 0.61 1.40 20.16
CA VAL A 58 0.43 0.29 19.21
C VAL A 58 1.77 0.00 18.55
N THR A 59 2.20 -1.26 18.61
CA THR A 59 3.30 -1.77 17.79
C THR A 59 2.69 -2.53 16.62
N PRO A 60 2.71 -1.99 15.37
CA PRO A 60 1.95 -2.58 14.28
C PRO A 60 2.40 -4.00 13.88
N ILE A 61 3.70 -4.30 13.98
CA ILE A 61 4.24 -5.61 13.61
C ILE A 61 4.85 -6.29 14.84
N ARG A 62 6.10 -5.93 15.18
CA ARG A 62 6.83 -6.40 16.37
C ARG A 62 7.86 -5.34 16.78
N PRO A 63 8.33 -5.36 18.03
CA PRO A 63 9.43 -4.50 18.46
C PRO A 63 10.64 -4.63 17.52
N GLY A 64 11.17 -3.49 17.07
CA GLY A 64 12.33 -3.44 16.16
C GLY A 64 12.03 -3.67 14.67
N ILE A 65 10.77 -3.91 14.28
CA ILE A 65 10.38 -4.03 12.87
C ILE A 65 9.71 -2.73 12.42
N THR A 66 10.37 -2.00 11.51
CA THR A 66 9.78 -0.81 10.87
C THR A 66 8.72 -1.22 9.87
N PRO A 67 7.44 -0.86 10.05
CA PRO A 67 6.39 -1.26 9.14
C PRO A 67 6.34 -0.38 7.89
N GLY A 68 6.12 -1.00 6.73
CA GLY A 68 5.58 -0.30 5.56
C GLY A 68 4.07 -0.13 5.67
N SER A 69 3.47 0.79 4.91
CA SER A 69 2.03 1.09 5.00
C SER A 69 1.13 -0.13 4.77
N GLY A 70 1.48 -1.04 3.85
CA GLY A 70 0.70 -2.26 3.59
C GLY A 70 0.59 -3.18 4.82
N PRO A 71 1.72 -3.74 5.31
CA PRO A 71 1.76 -4.51 6.55
C PRO A 71 1.14 -3.81 7.77
N ALA A 72 1.36 -2.50 7.93
CA ALA A 72 0.76 -1.73 9.03
C ALA A 72 -0.77 -1.75 9.00
N HIS A 73 -1.37 -1.54 7.83
CA HIS A 73 -2.82 -1.53 7.69
C HIS A 73 -3.41 -2.93 7.88
N LEU A 74 -2.75 -3.99 7.41
CA LEU A 74 -3.19 -5.36 7.66
C LEU A 74 -3.27 -5.68 9.15
N ALA A 75 -2.25 -5.29 9.90
CA ALA A 75 -2.25 -5.45 11.36
C ALA A 75 -3.39 -4.68 12.04
N LEU A 76 -3.68 -3.45 11.60
CA LEU A 76 -4.80 -2.67 12.15
C LEU A 76 -6.17 -3.33 11.90
N PHE A 77 -6.32 -4.08 10.81
CA PHE A 77 -7.52 -4.86 10.51
C PHE A 77 -7.50 -6.28 11.10
N GLY A 78 -6.49 -6.60 11.92
CA GLY A 78 -6.39 -7.85 12.67
C GLY A 78 -5.74 -9.01 11.93
N TYR A 79 -5.10 -8.79 10.78
CA TYR A 79 -4.31 -9.82 10.10
C TYR A 79 -2.87 -9.82 10.60
N ASP A 80 -2.25 -10.99 10.81
CA ASP A 80 -0.81 -11.05 11.10
C ASP A 80 -0.04 -10.76 9.80
N PRO A 81 0.66 -9.62 9.69
CA PRO A 81 1.37 -9.26 8.45
C PRO A 81 2.58 -10.14 8.15
N LEU A 82 2.96 -11.03 9.07
CA LEU A 82 4.03 -12.01 8.87
C LEU A 82 3.51 -13.36 8.36
N GLU A 83 2.21 -13.60 8.49
CA GLU A 83 1.52 -14.76 7.90
C GLU A 83 0.85 -14.37 6.57
N TYR A 84 0.19 -13.21 6.54
CA TYR A 84 -0.55 -12.68 5.40
C TYR A 84 0.27 -11.62 4.68
N GLU A 85 1.21 -12.06 3.85
CA GLU A 85 1.96 -11.16 2.98
C GLU A 85 1.13 -10.80 1.76
N ILE A 86 0.80 -9.52 1.62
CA ILE A 86 0.17 -8.99 0.41
C ILE A 86 1.20 -8.20 -0.38
N GLY A 87 1.52 -8.70 -1.58
CA GLY A 87 2.42 -8.01 -2.49
C GLY A 87 1.90 -6.62 -2.89
N ARG A 88 2.81 -5.66 -3.07
CA ARG A 88 2.47 -4.29 -3.46
C ARG A 88 1.67 -4.22 -4.76
N GLY A 89 1.94 -5.11 -5.71
CA GLY A 89 1.20 -5.18 -6.97
C GLY A 89 -0.30 -5.43 -6.75
N VAL A 90 -0.66 -6.28 -5.78
CA VAL A 90 -2.06 -6.55 -5.41
C VAL A 90 -2.69 -5.31 -4.76
N LEU A 91 -2.01 -4.70 -3.78
CA LEU A 91 -2.51 -3.51 -3.08
C LEU A 91 -2.77 -2.33 -4.04
N GLU A 92 -1.81 -2.04 -4.92
CA GLU A 92 -1.92 -0.94 -5.89
C GLU A 92 -3.03 -1.22 -6.92
N SER A 93 -3.12 -2.47 -7.41
CA SER A 93 -4.16 -2.89 -8.35
C SER A 93 -5.55 -2.71 -7.75
N VAL A 94 -5.77 -3.22 -6.54
CA VAL A 94 -7.06 -3.06 -5.84
C VAL A 94 -7.35 -1.58 -5.55
N GLY A 95 -6.33 -0.79 -5.21
CA GLY A 95 -6.46 0.65 -4.97
C GLY A 95 -6.98 1.46 -6.17
N VAL A 96 -6.72 0.99 -7.40
CA VAL A 96 -7.25 1.59 -8.64
C VAL A 96 -8.46 0.86 -9.21
N GLY A 97 -9.06 -0.04 -8.44
CA GLY A 97 -10.28 -0.76 -8.80
C GLY A 97 -10.06 -1.95 -9.75
N LEU A 98 -8.83 -2.43 -9.92
CA LEU A 98 -8.58 -3.71 -10.59
C LEU A 98 -8.98 -4.86 -9.65
N GLN A 99 -9.66 -5.86 -10.20
CA GLN A 99 -9.96 -7.08 -9.45
C GLN A 99 -8.78 -8.05 -9.57
N VAL A 100 -8.32 -8.57 -8.44
CA VAL A 100 -7.25 -9.57 -8.38
C VAL A 100 -7.83 -10.86 -7.81
N GLY A 101 -7.89 -11.91 -8.64
CA GLY A 101 -8.38 -13.22 -8.28
C GLY A 101 -7.27 -14.16 -7.79
N ARG A 102 -7.68 -15.34 -7.32
CA ARG A 102 -6.73 -16.41 -6.98
C ARG A 102 -6.05 -16.91 -8.25
N GLY A 103 -4.71 -16.92 -8.24
CA GLY A 103 -3.89 -17.33 -9.39
C GLY A 103 -3.55 -16.18 -10.35
N ASP A 104 -4.15 -15.01 -10.18
CA ASP A 104 -3.75 -13.81 -10.90
C ASP A 104 -2.40 -13.30 -10.37
N VAL A 105 -1.58 -12.73 -11.25
CA VAL A 105 -0.35 -12.03 -10.87
C VAL A 105 -0.54 -10.55 -11.10
N ALA A 106 -0.35 -9.76 -10.05
CA ALA A 106 -0.49 -8.31 -10.09
C ALA A 106 0.88 -7.65 -9.90
N ALA A 107 1.20 -6.70 -10.76
CA ALA A 107 2.45 -5.94 -10.71
C ALA A 107 2.18 -4.44 -10.77
N ARG A 108 3.02 -3.67 -10.08
CA ARG A 108 3.10 -2.22 -10.24
C ARG A 108 4.19 -1.91 -11.27
N GLY A 109 3.89 -1.02 -12.20
CA GLY A 109 4.83 -0.53 -13.19
C GLY A 109 5.06 0.97 -13.09
N ASN A 110 6.24 1.39 -13.52
CA ASN A 110 6.64 2.79 -13.68
C ASN A 110 7.03 3.01 -15.15
N PHE A 111 6.60 4.12 -15.77
CA PHE A 111 7.25 4.62 -16.97
C PHE A 111 8.61 5.20 -16.60
N CYS A 112 9.62 4.86 -17.39
CA CYS A 112 10.98 5.34 -17.24
C CYS A 112 11.53 5.88 -18.57
N THR A 113 12.60 6.67 -18.48
CA THR A 113 13.38 7.13 -19.63
C THR A 113 14.62 6.26 -19.75
N LEU A 114 14.95 5.85 -20.97
CA LEU A 114 16.19 5.16 -21.28
C LEU A 114 17.20 6.12 -21.91
N ASP A 115 18.48 5.94 -21.62
CA ASP A 115 19.57 6.59 -22.37
C ASP A 115 19.80 5.94 -23.75
N GLU A 116 20.75 6.48 -24.52
CA GLU A 116 21.10 5.96 -25.84
C GLU A 116 21.67 4.53 -25.82
N GLN A 117 22.17 4.10 -24.65
CA GLN A 117 22.72 2.76 -24.42
C GLN A 117 21.64 1.78 -23.93
N GLY A 118 20.40 2.24 -23.74
CA GLY A 118 19.27 1.44 -23.26
C GLY A 118 19.21 1.27 -21.74
N ASN A 119 20.04 1.98 -20.98
CA ASN A 119 19.96 1.96 -19.51
C ASN A 119 18.89 2.92 -19.02
N ILE A 120 18.31 2.64 -17.85
CA ILE A 120 17.35 3.52 -17.20
C ILE A 120 18.07 4.80 -16.73
N SER A 121 17.82 5.93 -17.39
CA SER A 121 18.38 7.24 -17.05
C SER A 121 17.47 8.03 -16.11
N ASP A 122 16.15 7.80 -16.16
CA ASP A 122 15.19 8.32 -15.20
C ASP A 122 14.08 7.31 -14.93
N ARG A 123 14.05 6.79 -13.70
CA ARG A 123 13.10 5.79 -13.21
C ARG A 123 11.65 6.27 -13.16
N ARG A 124 11.43 7.57 -13.29
CA ARG A 124 10.11 8.22 -13.16
C ARG A 124 9.70 8.98 -14.41
N ALA A 125 10.50 8.93 -15.47
CA ALA A 125 10.27 9.65 -16.71
C ALA A 125 9.95 11.13 -16.48
N GLY A 126 10.75 11.84 -15.69
CA GLY A 126 10.54 13.25 -15.36
C GLY A 126 9.29 13.54 -14.52
N ARG A 127 8.64 12.50 -13.99
CA ARG A 127 7.28 12.56 -13.43
C ARG A 127 6.28 13.14 -14.44
N ILE A 128 6.23 12.56 -15.63
CA ILE A 128 5.22 12.91 -16.65
C ILE A 128 3.83 13.07 -16.03
N ALA A 129 3.09 14.04 -16.54
CA ALA A 129 1.73 14.31 -16.11
C ALA A 129 0.80 13.13 -16.43
N THR A 130 -0.31 13.02 -15.70
CA THR A 130 -1.30 11.94 -15.90
C THR A 130 -1.83 11.92 -17.34
N GLU A 131 -2.03 13.09 -17.94
CA GLU A 131 -2.53 13.28 -19.29
C GLU A 131 -1.56 12.71 -20.35
N GLU A 132 -0.26 12.71 -20.06
CA GLU A 132 0.77 12.12 -20.92
C GLU A 132 0.91 10.61 -20.70
N ALA A 133 0.72 10.15 -19.46
CA ALA A 133 0.82 8.73 -19.11
C ALA A 133 -0.37 7.90 -19.60
N ILE A 134 -1.59 8.46 -19.63
CA ILE A 134 -2.81 7.76 -20.05
C ILE A 134 -2.67 7.16 -21.47
N PRO A 135 -2.24 7.93 -22.50
CA PRO A 135 -2.01 7.36 -23.85
C PRO A 135 -1.00 6.22 -23.88
N LEU A 136 0.03 6.24 -23.01
CA LEU A 136 1.01 5.15 -22.92
C LEU A 136 0.36 3.88 -22.33
N VAL A 137 -0.47 4.01 -21.31
CA VAL A 137 -1.25 2.89 -20.76
C VAL A 137 -2.20 2.31 -21.81
N GLU A 138 -2.86 3.15 -22.62
CA GLU A 138 -3.71 2.67 -23.73
C GLU A 138 -2.92 1.92 -24.81
N ARG A 139 -1.62 2.21 -24.98
CA ARG A 139 -0.74 1.41 -25.84
C ARG A 139 -0.39 0.07 -25.20
N LEU A 140 -0.08 0.05 -23.90
CA LEU A 140 0.19 -1.19 -23.16
C LEU A 140 -0.98 -2.17 -23.21
N LYS A 141 -2.22 -1.68 -23.09
CA LYS A 141 -3.44 -2.50 -23.19
C LYS A 141 -3.58 -3.25 -24.52
N LYS A 142 -2.89 -2.83 -25.58
CA LYS A 142 -2.93 -3.48 -26.90
C LYS A 142 -1.93 -4.64 -27.01
N ILE A 143 -1.04 -4.80 -26.04
CA ILE A 143 -0.09 -5.92 -26.01
C ILE A 143 -0.85 -7.20 -25.69
N THR A 144 -0.68 -8.20 -26.54
CA THR A 144 -1.28 -9.53 -26.35
C THR A 144 -0.18 -10.52 -26.00
N ILE A 145 -0.45 -11.36 -25.00
CA ILE A 145 0.44 -12.40 -24.55
C ILE A 145 -0.30 -13.73 -24.74
N PRO A 146 0.23 -14.69 -25.50
CA PRO A 146 -0.46 -15.98 -25.71
C PRO A 146 -0.77 -16.67 -24.38
N GLY A 147 -2.03 -17.04 -24.18
CA GLY A 147 -2.49 -17.74 -22.97
C GLY A 147 -2.63 -16.86 -21.72
N VAL A 148 -2.38 -15.55 -21.80
CA VAL A 148 -2.48 -14.62 -20.67
C VAL A 148 -3.33 -13.42 -21.04
N SER A 149 -4.39 -13.20 -20.27
CA SER A 149 -5.18 -11.97 -20.30
C SER A 149 -4.54 -10.92 -19.41
N THR A 150 -4.44 -9.68 -19.90
CA THR A 150 -3.87 -8.56 -19.15
C THR A 150 -4.90 -7.46 -18.96
N GLU A 151 -4.92 -6.85 -17.78
CA GLU A 151 -5.70 -5.65 -17.48
C GLU A 151 -4.77 -4.60 -16.90
N VAL A 152 -4.57 -3.50 -17.63
CA VAL A 152 -3.66 -2.42 -17.23
C VAL A 152 -4.49 -1.19 -16.86
N ARG A 153 -4.18 -0.55 -15.74
CA ARG A 153 -4.77 0.75 -15.37
C ARG A 153 -3.72 1.77 -14.95
N HIS A 154 -3.97 3.00 -15.35
CA HIS A 154 -3.21 4.14 -14.86
C HIS A 154 -3.48 4.34 -13.36
N VAL A 155 -2.44 4.70 -12.61
CA VAL A 155 -2.53 4.98 -11.17
C VAL A 155 -2.38 6.47 -10.93
N LYS A 156 -1.19 7.02 -11.18
CA LYS A 156 -0.87 8.44 -11.01
C LYS A 156 0.46 8.76 -11.67
N GLU A 157 0.55 9.90 -12.37
CA GLU A 157 1.79 10.33 -13.04
C GLU A 157 2.33 9.17 -13.91
N TYR A 158 3.61 8.81 -13.73
CA TYR A 158 4.31 7.72 -14.41
C TYR A 158 3.90 6.30 -13.96
N ARG A 159 2.98 6.14 -13.00
CA ARG A 159 2.64 4.84 -12.40
C ARG A 159 1.43 4.19 -13.06
N PHE A 160 1.51 2.88 -13.22
CA PHE A 160 0.41 2.03 -13.64
C PHE A 160 0.41 0.71 -12.87
N ALA A 161 -0.72 0.00 -12.91
CA ALA A 161 -0.86 -1.34 -12.37
C ALA A 161 -1.28 -2.28 -13.51
N VAL A 162 -0.82 -3.53 -13.45
CA VAL A 162 -1.21 -4.60 -14.37
C VAL A 162 -1.62 -5.84 -13.61
N VAL A 163 -2.75 -6.42 -13.98
CA VAL A 163 -3.17 -7.74 -13.53
C VAL A 163 -3.09 -8.70 -14.71
N MET A 164 -2.40 -9.81 -14.52
CA MET A 164 -2.21 -10.88 -15.49
C MET A 164 -2.99 -12.12 -15.03
N ARG A 165 -3.74 -12.73 -15.94
CA ARG A 165 -4.60 -13.89 -15.69
C ARG A 165 -4.30 -14.97 -16.71
N GLY A 166 -4.00 -16.18 -16.25
CA GLY A 166 -3.62 -17.29 -17.11
C GLY A 166 -3.30 -18.53 -16.28
N GLU A 167 -3.09 -19.66 -16.96
CA GLU A 167 -2.69 -20.89 -16.30
C GLU A 167 -1.20 -20.86 -15.92
N ASN A 168 -0.85 -21.41 -14.76
CA ASN A 168 0.54 -21.58 -14.29
C ASN A 168 1.36 -20.28 -14.20
N LEU A 169 0.71 -19.14 -13.93
CA LEU A 169 1.42 -17.92 -13.58
C LEU A 169 2.11 -18.05 -12.22
N ASN A 170 3.34 -17.56 -12.12
CA ASN A 170 4.10 -17.50 -10.86
C ASN A 170 4.13 -16.05 -10.35
N PRO A 171 3.73 -15.76 -9.10
CA PRO A 171 3.82 -14.44 -8.50
C PRO A 171 5.25 -14.00 -8.13
N ASP A 172 6.23 -14.90 -8.16
CA ASP A 172 7.66 -14.62 -7.91
C ASP A 172 8.27 -13.85 -9.08
N ILE A 173 7.86 -12.60 -9.24
CA ILE A 173 8.37 -11.68 -10.26
C ILE A 173 9.49 -10.82 -9.67
N ASP A 174 10.58 -10.67 -10.43
CA ASP A 174 11.71 -9.83 -10.03
C ASP A 174 11.34 -8.34 -10.11
N ASP A 175 11.87 -7.55 -9.18
CA ASP A 175 11.82 -6.09 -9.26
C ASP A 175 12.85 -5.61 -10.29
N THR A 176 12.37 -5.07 -11.40
CA THR A 176 13.21 -4.54 -12.48
C THR A 176 13.54 -3.05 -12.31
N ASP A 177 13.07 -2.40 -11.24
CA ASP A 177 13.32 -0.98 -10.98
C ASP A 177 14.68 -0.82 -10.24
N PRO A 178 15.76 -0.37 -10.93
CA PRO A 178 17.11 -0.36 -10.35
C PRO A 178 17.18 0.66 -9.21
N GLN A 179 17.29 0.18 -7.96
CA GLN A 179 17.32 1.01 -6.74
C GLN A 179 18.39 2.09 -6.74
#